data_AF-A0A6I2G189-F1
#
_entry.id   AF-A0A6I2G189-F1
#
_cell.length_a   1.000
_cell.length_b   1.000
_cell.length_c   1.000
_cell.angle_alpha   90.00
_cell.angle_beta   90.00
_cell.angle_gamma   90.00
#
_symmetry.space_group_name_H-M   'P 1'
#
loop_
_entity.id
_entity.type
_entity.pdbx_description
1 polymer ?
#
loop_
_entity_poly.entity_id
_entity_poly.type
_entity_poly.pdbx_seq_one_letter_code
_entity_poly.pdbx_strand_id
1 'polypeptide(L)'
;MPHRLLALAALTALPLTAAVPAQAAPITNKVVVIGIDGTLYSEVLAANAPNLGLLAAQGTLAQTSIAPHTTMSCVSWATALTGVWDTKHGIKDNDSTCTPAAFAPYPTVFTQLEQARPNLTTESLGTWDKIGMIARTGNPHADKVSVTQIDPSGSGVCETTADSNAAAQVVSAVTDDGADLVFTHLDQVDITGHTLRGIWPQAYRDAIQRVDTLVGKITRAVDARAASHTDERWTILVTTDHGHKPEGGHGGQTAYETASFVIARGPGFAAGAQNNGYTLADITPTVLDLLGVPSPSNLDGRSMRDGGSGNPAAPVPNTPAIDSSVTGSSSGSAEALMVNNPLCILGTGSGSGSASGSTGK
;
A
#
# COMPACT_ATOMS: atom_id res chain seq x y z
N MET A 1 -92.02 -14.99 24.01
CA MET A 1 -90.94 -15.76 23.34
C MET A 1 -90.10 -14.78 22.52
N PRO A 2 -88.76 -14.81 22.61
CA PRO A 2 -87.90 -13.70 22.22
C PRO A 2 -87.53 -13.73 20.72
N HIS A 3 -87.45 -12.54 20.10
CA HIS A 3 -86.90 -12.34 18.77
C HIS A 3 -85.36 -12.32 18.84
N ARG A 4 -84.69 -13.22 18.12
CA ARG A 4 -83.23 -13.20 17.91
C ARG A 4 -82.94 -12.57 16.54
N LEU A 5 -82.29 -11.40 16.56
CA LEU A 5 -81.67 -10.78 15.39
C LEU A 5 -80.33 -11.46 15.09
N LEU A 6 -80.17 -12.02 13.89
CA LEU A 6 -78.87 -12.46 13.36
C LEU A 6 -78.13 -11.25 12.78
N ALA A 7 -76.97 -10.91 13.36
CA ALA A 7 -76.02 -9.98 12.77
C ALA A 7 -75.12 -10.73 11.77
N LEU A 8 -75.18 -10.33 10.50
CA LEU A 8 -74.32 -10.85 9.43
C LEU A 8 -73.00 -10.07 9.46
N ALA A 9 -71.92 -10.70 9.94
CA ALA A 9 -70.58 -10.11 9.89
C ALA A 9 -70.01 -10.26 8.46
N ALA A 10 -69.87 -9.14 7.75
CA ALA A 10 -69.19 -9.10 6.46
C ALA A 10 -67.67 -9.21 6.67
N LEU A 11 -67.08 -10.34 6.29
CA LEU A 11 -65.63 -10.50 6.18
C LEU A 11 -65.13 -9.74 4.95
N THR A 12 -64.47 -8.61 5.14
CA THR A 12 -63.73 -7.92 4.09
C THR A 12 -62.41 -8.64 3.84
N ALA A 13 -62.31 -9.38 2.74
CA ALA A 13 -61.05 -9.97 2.28
C ALA A 13 -60.14 -8.86 1.76
N LEU A 14 -59.09 -8.51 2.52
CA LEU A 14 -58.01 -7.66 2.04
C LEU A 14 -57.15 -8.44 1.03
N PRO A 15 -56.85 -7.88 -0.16
CA PRO A 15 -55.97 -8.53 -1.12
C PRO A 15 -54.55 -8.59 -0.55
N LEU A 16 -53.96 -9.79 -0.49
CA LEU A 16 -52.53 -9.97 -0.26
C LEU A 16 -51.79 -9.39 -1.48
N THR A 17 -51.17 -8.22 -1.31
CA THR A 17 -50.16 -7.73 -2.25
C THR A 17 -48.90 -8.58 -2.07
N ALA A 18 -48.55 -9.38 -3.07
CA ALA A 18 -47.27 -10.08 -3.10
C ALA A 18 -46.14 -9.04 -3.07
N ALA A 19 -45.31 -9.08 -2.04
CA ALA A 19 -44.13 -8.23 -1.94
C ALA A 19 -43.20 -8.56 -3.12
N VAL A 20 -42.97 -7.57 -3.99
CA VAL A 20 -41.93 -7.67 -5.02
C VAL A 20 -40.59 -7.80 -4.28
N PRO A 21 -39.77 -8.82 -4.55
CA PRO A 21 -38.47 -8.95 -3.90
C PRO A 21 -37.66 -7.69 -4.18
N ALA A 22 -37.14 -7.05 -3.13
CA ALA A 22 -36.28 -5.89 -3.26
C ALA A 22 -35.07 -6.26 -4.14
N GLN A 23 -34.86 -5.51 -5.21
CA GLN A 23 -33.67 -5.64 -6.05
C GLN A 23 -32.44 -5.39 -5.17
N ALA A 24 -31.53 -6.36 -5.10
CA ALA A 24 -30.28 -6.19 -4.37
C ALA A 24 -29.55 -4.94 -4.87
N ALA A 25 -29.05 -4.12 -3.94
CA ALA A 25 -28.31 -2.91 -4.29
C ALA A 25 -27.13 -3.27 -5.22
N PRO A 26 -26.79 -2.41 -6.20
CA PRO A 26 -25.63 -2.63 -7.05
C PRO A 26 -24.37 -2.76 -6.19
N ILE A 27 -23.55 -3.76 -6.48
CA ILE A 27 -22.30 -3.96 -5.77
C ILE A 27 -21.32 -2.84 -6.12
N THR A 28 -20.72 -2.23 -5.10
CA THR A 28 -19.68 -1.19 -5.23
C THR A 28 -18.33 -1.77 -4.86
N ASN A 29 -17.38 -1.83 -5.80
CA ASN A 29 -16.01 -2.26 -5.49
C ASN A 29 -15.23 -1.11 -4.84
N LYS A 30 -14.41 -1.45 -3.85
CA LYS A 30 -13.57 -0.51 -3.08
C LYS A 30 -12.16 -1.08 -2.97
N VAL A 31 -11.14 -0.23 -3.01
CA VAL A 31 -9.74 -0.66 -2.99
C VAL A 31 -8.92 0.14 -1.99
N VAL A 32 -8.17 -0.55 -1.13
CA VAL A 32 -7.11 0.03 -0.32
C VAL A 32 -5.77 -0.49 -0.81
N VAL A 33 -4.84 0.41 -1.12
CA VAL A 33 -3.46 0.07 -1.49
C VAL A 33 -2.53 0.55 -0.38
N ILE A 34 -1.79 -0.38 0.21
CA ILE A 34 -0.84 -0.12 1.30
C ILE A 34 0.58 -0.32 0.76
N GLY A 35 1.29 0.78 0.58
CA GLY A 35 2.72 0.79 0.28
C GLY A 35 3.55 0.81 1.56
N ILE A 36 4.49 -0.12 1.69
CA ILE A 36 5.48 -0.12 2.77
C ILE A 36 6.87 0.02 2.15
N ASP A 37 7.48 1.18 2.33
CA ASP A 37 8.75 1.54 1.69
C ASP A 37 9.89 0.62 2.16
N GLY A 38 10.78 0.24 1.23
CA GLY A 38 12.02 -0.46 1.52
C GLY A 38 11.90 -1.79 2.26
N THR A 39 10.81 -2.57 2.07
CA THR A 39 10.46 -3.73 2.91
C THR A 39 10.76 -5.07 2.26
N LEU A 40 11.63 -5.87 2.88
CA LEU A 40 11.90 -7.24 2.44
C LEU A 40 10.91 -8.25 3.03
N TYR A 41 10.25 -9.05 2.16
CA TYR A 41 9.31 -10.07 2.65
C TYR A 41 9.98 -11.19 3.48
N SER A 42 11.25 -11.51 3.22
CA SER A 42 12.01 -12.44 4.08
C SER A 42 12.19 -11.90 5.51
N GLU A 43 12.29 -10.58 5.67
CA GLU A 43 12.35 -9.92 6.97
C GLU A 43 10.97 -9.77 7.61
N VAL A 44 9.89 -9.68 6.81
CA VAL A 44 8.50 -9.81 7.30
C VAL A 44 8.28 -11.15 7.98
N LEU A 45 8.77 -12.24 7.37
CA LEU A 45 8.73 -13.58 7.97
C LEU A 45 9.58 -13.64 9.24
N ALA A 46 10.82 -13.13 9.22
CA ALA A 46 11.71 -13.14 10.37
C ALA A 46 11.23 -12.24 11.53
N ALA A 47 10.52 -11.16 11.22
CA ALA A 47 9.91 -10.25 12.20
C ALA A 47 8.66 -10.85 12.86
N ASN A 48 8.16 -12.00 12.41
CA ASN A 48 6.87 -12.57 12.83
C ASN A 48 5.74 -11.53 12.73
N ALA A 49 5.56 -10.90 11.57
CA ALA A 49 4.53 -9.89 11.31
C ALA A 49 3.15 -10.55 11.05
N PRO A 50 2.24 -10.67 12.05
CA PRO A 50 1.04 -11.49 11.92
C PRO A 50 -0.01 -10.91 10.97
N ASN A 51 -0.13 -9.59 10.83
CA ASN A 51 -1.21 -9.01 10.01
C ASN A 51 -0.90 -9.14 8.51
N LEU A 52 0.34 -8.91 8.11
CA LEU A 52 0.86 -9.18 6.77
C LEU A 52 0.80 -10.68 6.46
N GLY A 53 1.19 -11.53 7.41
CA GLY A 53 1.04 -12.98 7.29
C GLY A 53 -0.41 -13.41 7.09
N LEU A 54 -1.35 -12.81 7.82
CA LEU A 54 -2.78 -13.08 7.68
C LEU A 54 -3.33 -12.63 6.34
N LEU A 55 -2.96 -11.43 5.86
CA LEU A 55 -3.35 -10.95 4.52
C LEU A 55 -2.84 -11.89 3.42
N ALA A 56 -1.59 -12.37 3.52
CA ALA A 56 -1.04 -13.35 2.59
C ALA A 56 -1.78 -14.70 2.66
N ALA A 57 -2.13 -15.17 3.87
CA ALA A 57 -2.89 -16.41 4.04
C ALA A 57 -4.35 -16.33 3.54
N GLN A 58 -4.94 -15.14 3.59
CA GLN A 58 -6.31 -14.88 3.14
C GLN A 58 -6.41 -14.41 1.69
N GLY A 59 -5.28 -14.13 1.05
CA GLY A 59 -5.18 -13.64 -0.32
C GLY A 59 -4.15 -14.40 -1.14
N THR A 60 -3.72 -13.78 -2.23
CA THR A 60 -2.63 -14.27 -3.08
C THR A 60 -1.36 -13.49 -2.77
N LEU A 61 -0.24 -14.19 -2.57
CA LEU A 61 1.09 -13.61 -2.38
C LEU A 61 1.94 -13.77 -3.65
N ALA A 62 2.68 -12.73 -4.00
CA ALA A 62 3.77 -12.77 -4.96
C ALA A 62 5.05 -12.31 -4.28
N GLN A 63 6.16 -12.99 -4.53
CA GLN A 63 7.49 -12.57 -4.13
C GLN A 63 8.39 -12.59 -5.36
N THR A 64 8.76 -11.42 -5.86
CA THR A 64 9.38 -11.26 -7.18
C THR A 64 10.58 -10.34 -7.11
N SER A 65 11.38 -10.35 -8.18
CA SER A 65 12.38 -9.31 -8.40
C SER A 65 11.81 -8.26 -9.34
N ILE A 66 12.06 -6.99 -9.04
CA ILE A 66 11.79 -5.85 -9.93
C ILE A 66 12.95 -5.56 -10.88
N ALA A 67 14.06 -6.33 -10.85
CA ALA A 67 15.17 -6.12 -11.76
C ALA A 67 14.73 -6.17 -13.25
N PRO A 68 15.25 -5.31 -14.14
CA PRO A 68 16.33 -4.34 -13.93
C PRO A 68 15.87 -2.92 -13.52
N HIS A 69 14.65 -2.77 -12.97
CA HIS A 69 14.10 -1.48 -12.52
C HIS A 69 15.01 -0.79 -11.51
N THR A 70 15.13 0.54 -11.62
CA THR A 70 15.90 1.34 -10.65
C THR A 70 15.23 1.30 -9.28
N THR A 71 15.91 0.75 -8.28
CA THR A 71 15.38 0.54 -6.92
C THR A 71 15.48 1.83 -6.08
N MET A 72 14.76 2.87 -6.50
CA MET A 72 14.70 4.17 -5.82
C MET A 72 13.24 4.55 -5.59
N SER A 73 12.89 5.04 -4.41
CA SER A 73 11.50 5.14 -3.98
C SER A 73 10.58 5.91 -4.92
N CYS A 74 10.94 7.13 -5.36
CA CYS A 74 10.09 7.85 -6.30
C CYS A 74 9.97 7.15 -7.66
N VAL A 75 11.02 6.47 -8.12
CA VAL A 75 11.00 5.71 -9.38
C VAL A 75 9.98 4.58 -9.27
N SER A 76 10.05 3.82 -8.19
CA SER A 76 9.21 2.65 -7.93
C SER A 76 7.77 3.03 -7.59
N TRP A 77 7.53 4.07 -6.79
CA TRP A 77 6.18 4.58 -6.52
C TRP A 77 5.54 5.21 -7.76
N ALA A 78 6.31 5.86 -8.63
CA ALA A 78 5.80 6.30 -9.93
C ALA A 78 5.38 5.10 -10.79
N THR A 79 6.16 4.03 -10.81
CA THR A 79 5.77 2.78 -11.48
C THR A 79 4.47 2.22 -10.90
N ALA A 80 4.38 2.06 -9.58
CA ALA A 80 3.20 1.51 -8.91
C ALA A 80 1.92 2.32 -9.18
N LEU A 81 2.05 3.66 -9.20
CA LEU A 81 0.92 4.58 -9.34
C LEU A 81 0.61 4.98 -10.78
N THR A 82 1.40 4.57 -11.77
CA THR A 82 1.11 4.80 -13.20
C THR A 82 0.88 3.51 -13.98
N GLY A 83 1.45 2.39 -13.52
CA GLY A 83 1.40 1.10 -14.20
C GLY A 83 2.40 0.95 -15.34
N VAL A 84 3.40 1.84 -15.45
CA VAL A 84 4.49 1.75 -16.43
C VAL A 84 5.84 1.70 -15.73
N TRP A 85 6.83 1.02 -16.29
CA TRP A 85 8.18 0.94 -15.72
C TRP A 85 8.98 2.23 -15.95
N ASP A 86 10.11 2.35 -15.25
CA ASP A 86 11.05 3.47 -15.33
C ASP A 86 11.61 3.71 -16.73
N THR A 87 11.70 2.66 -17.55
CA THR A 87 12.04 2.77 -18.98
C THR A 87 11.03 3.61 -19.78
N LYS A 88 9.79 3.75 -19.30
CA LYS A 88 8.75 4.59 -19.93
C LYS A 88 8.63 5.95 -19.26
N HIS A 89 8.41 6.00 -17.95
CA HIS A 89 8.17 7.28 -17.26
C HIS A 89 9.45 8.11 -17.06
N GLY A 90 10.64 7.52 -17.18
CA GLY A 90 11.91 8.24 -17.29
C GLY A 90 12.45 8.86 -16.00
N ILE A 91 11.82 8.61 -14.86
CA ILE A 91 12.32 9.01 -13.53
C ILE A 91 13.46 8.06 -13.15
N LYS A 92 14.54 8.59 -12.57
CA LYS A 92 15.79 7.85 -12.30
C LYS A 92 16.31 8.01 -10.88
N ASP A 93 15.77 8.95 -10.12
CA ASP A 93 16.18 9.27 -8.76
C ASP A 93 15.03 9.93 -7.99
N ASN A 94 15.19 10.14 -6.69
CA ASN A 94 14.17 10.74 -5.82
C ASN A 94 14.07 12.26 -5.94
N ASP A 95 15.05 12.91 -6.58
CA ASP A 95 15.26 14.35 -6.51
C ASP A 95 15.02 15.01 -7.88
N SER A 96 16.07 15.04 -8.70
CA SER A 96 16.19 15.82 -9.93
C SER A 96 15.26 15.37 -11.05
N THR A 97 14.99 14.06 -11.14
CA THR A 97 14.15 13.50 -12.20
C THR A 97 12.73 13.21 -11.71
N CYS A 98 12.52 13.07 -10.40
CA CYS A 98 11.22 12.89 -9.77
C CYS A 98 10.42 14.21 -9.76
N THR A 99 9.83 14.53 -10.90
CA THR A 99 9.10 15.78 -11.14
C THR A 99 7.72 15.52 -11.77
N PRO A 100 6.75 16.45 -11.63
CA PRO A 100 5.41 16.29 -12.17
C PRO A 100 5.34 16.03 -13.69
N ALA A 101 6.34 16.44 -14.45
CA ALA A 101 6.34 16.34 -15.91
C ALA A 101 6.28 14.88 -16.42
N ALA A 102 6.82 13.94 -15.66
CA ALA A 102 6.82 12.52 -16.01
C ALA A 102 5.40 11.90 -16.08
N PHE A 103 4.44 12.49 -15.36
CA PHE A 103 3.08 11.98 -15.23
C PHE A 103 2.12 12.53 -16.30
N ALA A 104 2.54 13.52 -17.10
CA ALA A 104 1.73 14.00 -18.23
C ALA A 104 1.50 12.94 -19.32
N PRO A 105 2.54 12.22 -19.81
CA PRO A 105 2.35 11.11 -20.76
C PRO A 105 1.84 9.82 -20.11
N TYR A 106 2.00 9.67 -18.79
CA TYR A 106 1.59 8.51 -18.02
C TYR A 106 0.82 8.97 -16.76
N PRO A 107 -0.48 9.27 -16.90
CA PRO A 107 -1.28 9.76 -15.77
C PRO A 107 -1.31 8.76 -14.63
N THR A 108 -1.39 9.26 -13.40
CA THR A 108 -1.50 8.40 -12.22
C THR A 108 -2.83 7.66 -12.19
N VAL A 109 -2.93 6.60 -11.40
CA VAL A 109 -4.19 5.87 -11.17
C VAL A 109 -5.31 6.80 -10.73
N PHE A 110 -5.01 7.81 -9.91
CA PHE A 110 -5.98 8.83 -9.49
C PHE A 110 -6.51 9.61 -10.70
N THR A 111 -5.61 10.21 -11.49
CA THR A 111 -6.01 10.95 -12.70
C THR A 111 -6.79 10.08 -13.68
N GLN A 112 -6.39 8.82 -13.86
CA GLN A 112 -7.08 7.88 -14.75
C GLN A 112 -8.50 7.57 -14.25
N LEU A 113 -8.68 7.33 -12.95
CA LEU A 113 -9.99 7.08 -12.35
C LEU A 113 -10.88 8.31 -12.41
N GLU A 114 -10.38 9.48 -12.01
CA GLU A 114 -11.16 10.72 -11.97
C GLU A 114 -11.59 11.19 -13.37
N GLN A 115 -10.75 10.97 -14.39
CA GLN A 115 -11.12 11.26 -15.78
C GLN A 115 -12.19 10.31 -16.31
N ALA A 116 -12.10 9.02 -15.99
CA ALA A 116 -13.02 8.01 -16.49
C ALA A 116 -14.35 7.99 -15.74
N ARG A 117 -14.31 8.22 -14.42
CA ARG A 117 -15.44 8.11 -13.49
C ARG A 117 -15.32 9.17 -12.38
N PRO A 118 -15.66 10.44 -12.65
CA PRO A 118 -15.51 11.57 -11.71
C PRO A 118 -16.47 11.52 -10.50
N ASN A 119 -17.23 10.43 -10.34
CA ASN A 119 -18.05 10.19 -9.16
C ASN A 119 -17.37 9.26 -8.16
N LEU A 120 -16.24 8.64 -8.54
CA LEU A 120 -15.43 7.89 -7.59
C LEU A 120 -14.75 8.88 -6.65
N THR A 121 -14.58 8.50 -5.39
CA THR A 121 -13.77 9.27 -4.45
C THR A 121 -12.40 8.63 -4.32
N THR A 122 -11.34 9.39 -4.61
CA THR A 122 -9.97 8.88 -4.56
C THR A 122 -9.08 9.66 -3.60
N GLU A 123 -8.38 8.95 -2.71
CA GLU A 123 -7.56 9.55 -1.66
C GLU A 123 -6.13 8.99 -1.62
N SER A 124 -5.16 9.88 -1.41
CA SER A 124 -3.75 9.54 -1.13
C SER A 124 -3.34 10.08 0.22
N LEU A 125 -3.18 9.19 1.20
CA LEU A 125 -2.97 9.50 2.61
C LEU A 125 -1.67 8.85 3.08
N GLY A 126 -0.56 9.59 3.01
CA GLY A 126 0.77 9.02 3.22
C GLY A 126 1.71 9.93 3.99
N THR A 127 2.97 9.54 4.04
CA THR A 127 3.99 10.23 4.85
C THR A 127 4.84 11.21 4.07
N TRP A 128 5.40 10.81 2.92
CA TRP A 128 6.40 11.57 2.17
C TRP A 128 5.82 12.46 1.06
N ASP A 129 6.28 13.71 0.93
CA ASP A 129 5.67 14.66 -0.01
C ASP A 129 5.91 14.32 -1.50
N LYS A 130 6.89 13.48 -1.86
CA LYS A 130 6.95 13.01 -3.26
C LYS A 130 5.74 12.16 -3.61
N ILE A 131 5.19 11.38 -2.67
CA ILE A 131 3.90 10.69 -2.85
C ILE A 131 2.78 11.70 -3.03
N GLY A 132 2.73 12.73 -2.17
CA GLY A 132 1.77 13.81 -2.29
C GLY A 132 1.86 14.53 -3.65
N MET A 133 3.08 14.77 -4.13
CA MET A 133 3.34 15.37 -5.44
C MET A 133 2.78 14.48 -6.56
N ILE A 134 3.08 13.18 -6.54
CA ILE A 134 2.56 12.21 -7.52
C ILE A 134 1.02 12.26 -7.54
N ALA A 135 0.39 12.16 -6.37
CA ALA A 135 -1.07 12.15 -6.24
C ALA A 135 -1.75 13.47 -6.66
N ARG A 136 -1.03 14.61 -6.63
CA ARG A 136 -1.49 15.92 -7.09
C ARG A 136 -1.22 16.19 -8.58
N THR A 137 -0.59 15.25 -9.29
CA THR A 137 -0.37 15.42 -10.74
C THR A 137 -1.62 15.11 -11.54
N GLY A 138 -1.76 15.77 -12.69
CA GLY A 138 -2.93 15.63 -13.57
C GLY A 138 -4.08 16.56 -13.21
N ASN A 139 -5.07 16.61 -14.10
CA ASN A 139 -6.33 17.32 -13.89
C ASN A 139 -7.48 16.53 -14.54
N PRO A 140 -8.46 16.05 -13.75
CA PRO A 140 -8.46 15.99 -12.28
C PRO A 140 -7.32 15.12 -11.71
N HIS A 141 -7.02 15.31 -10.42
CA HIS A 141 -6.09 14.51 -9.61
C HIS A 141 -6.83 13.98 -8.39
N ALA A 142 -6.17 13.26 -7.47
CA ALA A 142 -6.83 12.67 -6.30
C ALA A 142 -7.64 13.73 -5.52
N ASP A 143 -8.87 13.39 -5.11
CA ASP A 143 -9.77 14.31 -4.41
C ASP A 143 -9.18 14.81 -3.09
N LYS A 144 -8.45 13.94 -2.40
CA LYS A 144 -7.82 14.24 -1.11
C LYS A 144 -6.38 13.74 -1.09
N VAL A 145 -5.47 14.66 -0.79
CA VAL A 145 -4.04 14.36 -0.63
C VAL A 145 -3.58 14.88 0.72
N SER A 146 -3.01 13.98 1.53
CA SER A 146 -2.49 14.27 2.86
C SER A 146 -1.09 13.69 3.03
N VAL A 147 -0.21 14.47 3.65
CA VAL A 147 1.22 14.16 3.82
C VAL A 147 1.60 14.40 5.28
N THR A 148 1.87 13.34 6.03
CA THR A 148 2.00 13.39 7.49
C THR A 148 3.41 13.68 8.01
N GLN A 149 4.44 13.66 7.16
CA GLN A 149 5.79 14.14 7.53
C GLN A 149 5.93 15.66 7.40
N ILE A 150 5.00 16.35 6.75
CA ILE A 150 5.06 17.81 6.64
C ILE A 150 4.67 18.43 7.98
N ASP A 151 5.67 19.02 8.65
CA ASP A 151 5.48 19.85 9.84
C ASP A 151 5.62 21.34 9.48
N PRO A 152 4.52 22.12 9.49
CA PRO A 152 4.55 23.55 9.23
C PRO A 152 5.41 24.35 10.23
N SER A 153 5.70 23.80 11.41
CA SER A 153 6.58 24.44 12.40
C SER A 153 8.07 24.24 12.10
N GLY A 154 8.41 23.29 11.22
CA GLY A 154 9.79 22.95 10.86
C GLY A 154 10.54 22.13 11.91
N SER A 155 9.87 21.63 12.95
CA SER A 155 10.46 20.76 13.99
C SER A 155 10.69 19.34 13.50
N GLY A 156 10.02 18.95 12.41
CA GLY A 156 10.05 17.61 11.84
C GLY A 156 9.08 16.67 12.55
N VAL A 157 8.68 15.60 11.85
CA VAL A 157 7.80 14.56 12.39
C VAL A 157 8.59 13.26 12.48
N CYS A 158 8.52 12.58 13.62
CA CYS A 158 9.06 11.24 13.77
C CYS A 158 8.40 10.28 12.78
N GLU A 159 9.15 9.38 12.15
CA GLU A 159 8.58 8.41 11.21
C GLU A 159 7.46 7.55 11.81
N THR A 160 7.65 7.10 13.05
CA THR A 160 6.61 6.38 13.80
C THR A 160 5.29 7.15 13.89
N THR A 161 5.38 8.46 14.13
CA THR A 161 4.23 9.36 14.25
C THR A 161 3.61 9.64 12.89
N ALA A 162 4.43 9.89 11.87
CA ALA A 162 3.96 10.12 10.51
C ALA A 162 3.18 8.90 9.98
N ASP A 163 3.74 7.69 10.09
CA ASP A 163 3.08 6.44 9.70
C ASP A 163 1.81 6.19 10.51
N SER A 164 1.85 6.40 11.83
CA SER A 164 0.67 6.22 12.69
C SER A 164 -0.46 7.18 12.33
N ASN A 165 -0.13 8.43 11.99
CA ASN A 165 -1.10 9.43 11.56
C ASN A 165 -1.66 9.10 10.17
N ALA A 166 -0.83 8.65 9.23
CA ALA A 166 -1.26 8.23 7.90
C ALA A 166 -2.23 7.05 8.00
N ALA A 167 -1.87 6.02 8.77
CA ALA A 167 -2.75 4.88 9.02
C ALA A 167 -4.07 5.27 9.70
N ALA A 168 -4.06 6.24 10.62
CA ALA A 168 -5.29 6.76 11.24
C ALA A 168 -6.19 7.49 10.23
N GLN A 169 -5.60 8.27 9.32
CA GLN A 169 -6.35 8.91 8.23
C GLN A 169 -6.94 7.88 7.26
N VAL A 170 -6.20 6.81 6.93
CA VAL A 170 -6.72 5.70 6.11
C VAL A 170 -7.90 5.01 6.80
N VAL A 171 -7.80 4.75 8.11
CA VAL A 171 -8.92 4.19 8.87
C VAL A 171 -10.16 5.08 8.76
N SER A 172 -10.02 6.40 8.93
CA SER A 172 -11.14 7.35 8.79
C SER A 172 -11.68 7.41 7.36
N ALA A 173 -10.82 7.42 6.33
CA ALA A 173 -11.25 7.39 4.93
C ALA A 173 -12.03 6.13 4.58
N VAL A 174 -11.66 4.98 5.17
CA VAL A 174 -12.42 3.74 5.05
C VAL A 174 -13.74 3.84 5.81
N THR A 175 -13.72 4.17 7.11
CA THR A 175 -14.92 4.05 7.96
C THR A 175 -15.94 5.15 7.73
N ASP A 176 -15.49 6.38 7.50
CA ASP A 176 -16.30 7.58 7.53
C ASP A 176 -16.63 8.05 6.10
N ASP A 177 -15.61 8.19 5.27
CA ASP A 177 -15.75 8.72 3.89
C ASP A 177 -16.25 7.63 2.93
N GLY A 178 -15.77 6.38 3.11
CA GLY A 178 -16.10 5.28 2.20
C GLY A 178 -15.51 5.44 0.80
N ALA A 179 -14.31 6.04 0.72
CA ALA A 179 -13.63 6.32 -0.55
C ALA A 179 -13.46 5.04 -1.42
N ASP A 180 -13.54 5.21 -2.74
CA ASP A 180 -13.45 4.11 -3.71
C ASP A 180 -12.02 3.59 -3.88
N LEU A 181 -11.04 4.51 -3.86
CA LEU A 181 -9.62 4.19 -3.78
C LEU A 181 -9.00 4.95 -2.61
N VAL A 182 -8.31 4.22 -1.73
CA VAL A 182 -7.41 4.81 -0.73
C VAL A 182 -6.01 4.24 -0.93
N PHE A 183 -5.04 5.10 -1.21
CA PHE A 183 -3.62 4.75 -1.22
C PHE A 183 -2.95 5.29 0.05
N THR A 184 -2.06 4.51 0.62
CA THR A 184 -1.18 4.96 1.71
C THR A 184 0.25 4.51 1.49
N HIS A 185 1.17 5.35 1.94
CA HIS A 185 2.60 5.13 1.95
C HIS A 185 3.09 5.21 3.40
N LEU A 186 3.78 4.18 3.86
CA LEU A 186 4.39 4.09 5.19
C LEU A 186 5.91 3.95 5.04
N ASP A 187 6.65 4.89 5.63
CA ASP A 187 8.08 5.14 5.34
C ASP A 187 9.03 4.57 6.39
N GLN A 188 8.51 4.23 7.58
CA GLN A 188 9.36 3.93 8.73
C GLN A 188 10.37 2.80 8.48
N VAL A 189 9.98 1.79 7.70
CA VAL A 189 10.83 0.62 7.46
C VAL A 189 12.06 0.99 6.64
N ASP A 190 11.90 1.78 5.57
CA ASP A 190 13.00 2.27 4.73
C ASP A 190 13.97 3.16 5.52
N ILE A 191 13.45 4.15 6.23
CA ILE A 191 14.28 5.05 7.06
C ILE A 191 15.06 4.27 8.13
N THR A 192 14.44 3.26 8.76
CA THR A 192 15.14 2.37 9.69
C THR A 192 16.17 1.50 8.95
N GLY A 193 15.85 1.08 7.73
CA GLY A 193 16.71 0.31 6.85
C GLY A 193 17.99 1.05 6.45
N HIS A 194 17.86 2.33 6.14
CA HIS A 194 18.99 3.22 5.90
C HIS A 194 19.89 3.43 7.12
N THR A 195 19.29 3.64 8.28
CA THR A 195 20.01 4.15 9.46
C THR A 195 20.56 3.05 10.36
N LEU A 196 19.83 1.94 10.52
CA LEU A 196 20.12 0.94 11.55
C LEU A 196 20.35 -0.46 11.00
N ARG A 197 19.87 -0.83 9.81
CA ARG A 197 19.92 -2.23 9.33
C ARG A 197 21.31 -2.86 9.37
N GLY A 198 22.33 -2.15 8.88
CA GLY A 198 23.70 -2.67 8.82
C GLY A 198 24.39 -2.84 10.17
N ILE A 199 23.92 -2.14 11.21
CA ILE A 199 24.52 -2.18 12.57
C ILE A 199 23.66 -2.93 13.57
N TRP A 200 22.35 -2.95 13.37
CA TRP A 200 21.34 -3.53 14.24
C TRP A 200 20.16 -4.06 13.39
N PRO A 201 20.31 -5.22 12.75
CA PRO A 201 19.27 -5.81 11.89
C PRO A 201 17.91 -6.00 12.60
N GLN A 202 17.92 -6.19 13.92
CA GLN A 202 16.69 -6.31 14.70
C GLN A 202 15.86 -5.02 14.72
N ALA A 203 16.46 -3.82 14.68
CA ALA A 203 15.70 -2.58 14.60
C ALA A 203 14.83 -2.48 13.34
N TYR A 204 15.34 -2.99 12.22
CA TYR A 204 14.60 -3.06 10.96
C TYR A 204 13.39 -4.01 11.09
N ARG A 205 13.55 -5.16 11.76
CA ARG A 205 12.42 -6.06 12.09
C ARG A 205 11.44 -5.43 13.06
N ASP A 206 11.91 -4.69 14.06
CA ASP A 206 11.03 -3.97 14.99
C ASP A 206 10.22 -2.88 14.28
N ALA A 207 10.79 -2.22 13.25
CA ALA A 207 10.06 -1.31 12.38
C ALA A 207 8.98 -2.02 11.58
N ILE A 208 9.30 -3.19 10.99
CA ILE A 208 8.31 -4.03 10.31
C ILE A 208 7.17 -4.42 11.26
N GLN A 209 7.44 -4.81 12.51
CA GLN A 209 6.41 -5.14 13.49
C GLN A 209 5.49 -3.95 13.83
N ARG A 210 6.05 -2.74 13.92
CA ARG A 210 5.26 -1.52 14.15
C ARG A 210 4.35 -1.23 12.96
N VAL A 211 4.89 -1.26 11.74
CA VAL A 211 4.08 -1.08 10.53
C VAL A 211 3.04 -2.18 10.36
N ASP A 212 3.36 -3.44 10.65
CA ASP A 212 2.41 -4.55 10.64
C ASP A 212 1.22 -4.29 11.58
N THR A 213 1.46 -3.69 12.75
CA THR A 213 0.39 -3.27 13.66
C THR A 213 -0.53 -2.22 13.01
N LEU A 214 0.02 -1.29 12.22
CA LEU A 214 -0.75 -0.29 11.47
C LEU A 214 -1.55 -0.94 10.32
N VAL A 215 -0.93 -1.85 9.57
CA VAL A 215 -1.60 -2.69 8.55
C VAL A 215 -2.79 -3.42 9.17
N GLY A 216 -2.62 -3.98 10.38
CA GLY A 216 -3.70 -4.61 11.12
C GLY A 216 -4.86 -3.65 11.47
N LYS A 217 -4.57 -2.39 11.82
CA LYS A 217 -5.61 -1.38 12.07
C LYS A 217 -6.42 -1.09 10.80
N ILE A 218 -5.74 -0.87 9.68
CA ILE A 218 -6.38 -0.63 8.37
C ILE A 218 -7.23 -1.84 7.96
N THR A 219 -6.68 -3.04 8.05
CA THR A 219 -7.36 -4.30 7.69
C THR A 219 -8.64 -4.50 8.49
N ARG A 220 -8.60 -4.28 9.81
CA ARG A 220 -9.79 -4.38 10.67
C ARG A 220 -10.84 -3.34 10.34
N ALA A 221 -10.45 -2.12 9.95
CA ALA A 221 -11.40 -1.09 9.53
C ALA A 221 -12.11 -1.49 8.23
N VAL A 222 -11.36 -2.02 7.25
CA VAL A 222 -11.92 -2.57 6.00
C VAL A 222 -12.90 -3.71 6.29
N ASP A 223 -12.52 -4.67 7.13
CA ASP A 223 -13.37 -5.81 7.47
C ASP A 223 -14.67 -5.38 8.18
N ALA A 224 -14.57 -4.44 9.14
CA ALA A 224 -15.72 -3.90 9.84
C ALA A 224 -16.67 -3.14 8.90
N ARG A 225 -16.13 -2.39 7.94
CA ARG A 225 -16.92 -1.71 6.91
C ARG A 225 -17.62 -2.71 5.99
N ALA A 226 -16.88 -3.65 5.43
CA ALA A 226 -17.45 -4.69 4.55
C ALA A 226 -18.56 -5.50 5.25
N ALA A 227 -18.43 -5.73 6.56
CA ALA A 227 -19.48 -6.40 7.35
C ALA A 227 -20.74 -5.54 7.56
N SER A 228 -20.62 -4.22 7.60
CA SER A 228 -21.74 -3.29 7.81
C SER A 228 -22.36 -2.75 6.52
N HIS A 229 -21.63 -2.80 5.40
CA HIS A 229 -22.05 -2.34 4.07
C HIS A 229 -21.94 -3.51 3.08
N THR A 230 -22.94 -4.39 3.08
CA THR A 230 -22.89 -5.66 2.34
C THR A 230 -22.91 -5.51 0.81
N ASP A 231 -23.23 -4.31 0.33
CA ASP A 231 -23.13 -3.91 -1.06
C ASP A 231 -21.71 -3.48 -1.46
N GLU A 232 -20.81 -3.25 -0.51
CA GLU A 232 -19.41 -2.94 -0.78
C GLU A 232 -18.52 -4.19 -0.85
N ARG A 233 -17.62 -4.22 -1.83
CA ARG A 233 -16.64 -5.29 -2.02
C ARG A 233 -15.24 -4.72 -1.96
N TRP A 234 -14.60 -4.94 -0.82
CA TRP A 234 -13.28 -4.42 -0.53
C TRP A 234 -12.17 -5.35 -1.02
N THR A 235 -11.14 -4.75 -1.61
CA THR A 235 -9.86 -5.39 -1.92
C THR A 235 -8.75 -4.62 -1.22
N ILE A 236 -7.83 -5.34 -0.57
CA ILE A 236 -6.59 -4.80 -0.02
C ILE A 236 -5.43 -5.28 -0.88
N LEU A 237 -4.66 -4.33 -1.40
CA LEU A 237 -3.38 -4.57 -2.05
C LEU A 237 -2.26 -4.09 -1.11
N VAL A 238 -1.22 -4.89 -0.93
CA VAL A 238 -0.01 -4.49 -0.19
C VAL A 238 1.19 -4.69 -1.10
N THR A 239 2.10 -3.72 -1.14
CA THR A 239 3.34 -3.84 -1.92
C THR A 239 4.48 -3.10 -1.22
N THR A 240 5.69 -3.38 -1.69
CA THR A 240 6.87 -2.56 -1.45
C THR A 240 7.44 -2.09 -2.77
N ASP A 241 8.13 -0.98 -2.75
CA ASP A 241 8.75 -0.33 -3.89
C ASP A 241 10.15 -0.91 -4.20
N HIS A 242 10.93 -1.22 -3.16
CA HIS A 242 12.19 -1.94 -3.25
C HIS A 242 12.56 -2.66 -1.94
N GLY A 243 13.68 -3.37 -1.93
CA GLY A 243 14.29 -3.90 -0.71
C GLY A 243 15.52 -3.11 -0.26
N HIS A 244 16.30 -3.69 0.66
CA HIS A 244 17.49 -3.08 1.24
C HIS A 244 18.69 -4.01 1.28
N LYS A 245 19.88 -3.48 0.98
CA LYS A 245 21.13 -4.19 1.19
C LYS A 245 21.29 -4.65 2.65
N PRO A 246 22.05 -5.73 2.93
CA PRO A 246 22.36 -6.14 4.30
C PRO A 246 22.98 -5.02 5.14
N GLU A 247 23.84 -4.18 4.55
CA GLU A 247 24.52 -3.07 5.23
C GLU A 247 23.64 -1.80 5.35
N GLY A 248 22.43 -1.82 4.80
CA GLY A 248 21.55 -0.66 4.68
C GLY A 248 21.66 0.09 3.35
N GLY A 249 20.62 0.85 3.03
CA GLY A 249 20.48 1.58 1.77
C GLY A 249 20.08 0.71 0.57
N HIS A 250 19.85 1.38 -0.56
CA HIS A 250 19.35 0.79 -1.81
C HIS A 250 19.81 1.64 -3.02
N GLY A 251 19.25 1.39 -4.21
CA GLY A 251 19.54 2.10 -5.47
C GLY A 251 20.34 1.29 -6.49
N GLY A 252 20.88 0.14 -6.07
CA GLY A 252 21.60 -0.81 -6.91
C GLY A 252 20.68 -1.86 -7.57
N GLN A 253 21.25 -3.03 -7.82
CA GLN A 253 20.57 -4.15 -8.51
C GLN A 253 20.85 -5.49 -7.81
N THR A 254 21.24 -5.46 -6.52
CA THR A 254 21.42 -6.72 -5.78
C THR A 254 20.09 -7.46 -5.61
N ALA A 255 20.16 -8.76 -5.31
CA ALA A 255 18.96 -9.55 -5.04
C ALA A 255 18.14 -8.97 -3.88
N TYR A 256 18.80 -8.34 -2.90
CA TYR A 256 18.14 -7.64 -1.80
C TYR A 256 17.42 -6.36 -2.26
N GLU A 257 18.09 -5.50 -3.00
CA GLU A 257 17.51 -4.22 -3.43
C GLU A 257 16.33 -4.43 -4.39
N THR A 258 16.44 -5.41 -5.27
CA THR A 258 15.42 -5.69 -6.28
C THR A 258 14.32 -6.63 -5.80
N ALA A 259 14.41 -7.18 -4.58
CA ALA A 259 13.34 -8.01 -4.04
C ALA A 259 12.12 -7.14 -3.71
N SER A 260 10.95 -7.58 -4.20
CA SER A 260 9.66 -6.97 -3.93
C SER A 260 8.63 -8.05 -3.63
N PHE A 261 7.46 -7.64 -3.18
CA PHE A 261 6.33 -8.52 -2.95
C PHE A 261 5.02 -7.79 -3.23
N VAL A 262 3.99 -8.56 -3.54
CA VAL A 262 2.61 -8.10 -3.63
C VAL A 262 1.73 -9.05 -2.84
N ILE A 263 0.83 -8.51 -2.02
CA ILE A 263 -0.28 -9.26 -1.42
C ILE A 263 -1.58 -8.69 -1.97
N ALA A 264 -2.45 -9.55 -2.52
CA ALA A 264 -3.78 -9.15 -2.96
C ALA A 264 -4.83 -9.97 -2.21
N ARG A 265 -5.64 -9.29 -1.38
CA ARG A 265 -6.72 -9.91 -0.59
C ARG A 265 -8.06 -9.28 -0.97
N GLY A 266 -8.95 -10.07 -1.54
CA GLY A 266 -10.29 -9.62 -1.95
C GLY A 266 -10.95 -10.59 -2.92
N PRO A 267 -12.20 -10.32 -3.36
CA PRO A 267 -12.88 -11.14 -4.35
C PRO A 267 -12.06 -11.27 -5.65
N GLY A 268 -11.79 -12.50 -6.06
CA GLY A 268 -10.98 -12.79 -7.25
C GLY A 268 -9.52 -13.14 -6.96
N PHE A 269 -9.08 -13.05 -5.70
CA PHE A 269 -7.76 -13.52 -5.26
C PHE A 269 -7.93 -14.76 -4.37
N ALA A 270 -7.22 -15.83 -4.71
CA ALA A 270 -7.37 -17.13 -4.06
C ALA A 270 -6.61 -17.15 -2.72
N ALA A 271 -7.30 -17.46 -1.62
CA ALA A 271 -6.70 -17.49 -0.29
C ALA A 271 -5.57 -18.52 -0.20
N GLY A 272 -4.41 -18.08 0.30
CA GLY A 272 -3.21 -18.90 0.49
C GLY A 272 -2.49 -19.26 -0.81
N ALA A 273 -2.90 -18.68 -1.94
CA ALA A 273 -2.26 -18.93 -3.22
C ALA A 273 -0.95 -18.14 -3.36
N GLN A 274 -0.07 -18.65 -4.21
CA GLN A 274 1.10 -17.92 -4.69
C GLN A 274 0.99 -17.67 -6.19
N ASN A 275 1.31 -16.45 -6.61
CA ASN A 275 1.44 -16.11 -8.03
C ASN A 275 2.52 -15.06 -8.24
N ASN A 276 3.73 -15.50 -8.59
CA ASN A 276 4.87 -14.62 -8.85
C ASN A 276 4.76 -13.86 -10.20
N GLY A 277 3.57 -13.91 -10.83
CA GLY A 277 3.22 -13.08 -11.97
C GLY A 277 2.80 -11.66 -11.57
N TYR A 278 2.52 -11.40 -10.28
CA TYR A 278 2.20 -10.05 -9.83
C TYR A 278 3.48 -9.25 -9.60
N THR A 279 3.48 -8.03 -10.10
CA THR A 279 4.60 -7.10 -10.02
C THR A 279 4.16 -5.74 -9.52
N LEU A 280 5.12 -4.88 -9.18
CA LEU A 280 4.86 -3.50 -8.77
C LEU A 280 4.04 -2.71 -9.80
N ALA A 281 4.32 -2.88 -11.10
CA ALA A 281 3.59 -2.20 -12.16
C ALA A 281 2.13 -2.67 -12.32
N ASP A 282 1.75 -3.81 -11.72
CA ASP A 282 0.41 -4.36 -11.83
C ASP A 282 -0.60 -3.67 -10.88
N ILE A 283 -0.15 -2.82 -9.95
CA ILE A 283 -1.01 -2.13 -8.99
C ILE A 283 -2.06 -1.27 -9.70
N THR A 284 -1.64 -0.28 -10.49
CA THR A 284 -2.56 0.60 -11.26
C THR A 284 -3.57 -0.17 -12.11
N PRO A 285 -3.18 -1.07 -13.04
CA PRO A 285 -4.16 -1.76 -13.88
C PRO A 285 -5.10 -2.66 -13.07
N THR A 286 -4.67 -3.20 -11.93
CA THR A 286 -5.56 -3.95 -11.02
C THR A 286 -6.60 -3.04 -10.37
N VAL A 287 -6.20 -1.86 -9.90
CA VAL A 287 -7.11 -0.86 -9.33
C VAL A 287 -8.13 -0.40 -10.37
N LEU A 288 -7.69 -0.10 -11.60
CA LEU A 288 -8.57 0.32 -12.69
C LEU A 288 -9.60 -0.77 -13.01
N ASP A 289 -9.16 -2.02 -13.18
CA ASP A 289 -10.04 -3.17 -13.43
C ASP A 289 -11.07 -3.36 -12.31
N LEU A 290 -10.64 -3.35 -11.04
CA LEU A 290 -11.52 -3.46 -9.88
C LEU A 290 -12.60 -2.37 -9.84
N LEU A 291 -12.26 -1.13 -10.23
CA LEU A 291 -13.18 0.02 -10.22
C LEU A 291 -13.92 0.21 -11.56
N GLY A 292 -13.79 -0.74 -12.48
CA GLY A 292 -14.53 -0.79 -13.73
C GLY A 292 -14.05 0.23 -14.77
N VAL A 293 -12.78 0.62 -14.71
CA VAL A 293 -12.13 1.49 -15.70
C VAL A 293 -11.20 0.63 -16.58
N PRO A 294 -11.36 0.65 -17.92
CA PRO A 294 -10.45 -0.06 -18.81
C PRO A 294 -9.02 0.44 -18.66
N SER A 295 -8.06 -0.48 -18.54
CA SER A 295 -6.64 -0.12 -18.54
C SER A 295 -6.21 0.42 -19.91
N PRO A 296 -5.50 1.55 -19.98
CA PRO A 296 -4.86 2.01 -21.21
C PRO A 296 -3.91 0.97 -21.79
N SER A 297 -3.85 0.87 -23.12
CA SER A 297 -3.01 -0.13 -23.81
C SER A 297 -1.51 0.14 -23.70
N ASN A 298 -1.11 1.31 -23.21
CA ASN A 298 0.28 1.71 -23.05
C ASN A 298 0.84 1.41 -21.64
N LEU A 299 0.06 0.81 -20.73
CA LEU A 299 0.58 0.31 -19.46
C LEU A 299 1.54 -0.87 -19.69
N ASP A 300 2.53 -1.02 -18.83
CA ASP A 300 3.40 -2.22 -18.80
C ASP A 300 2.82 -3.30 -17.89
N GLY A 301 2.18 -2.88 -16.79
CA GLY A 301 1.48 -3.78 -15.91
C GLY A 301 0.20 -4.34 -16.52
N ARG A 302 -0.33 -5.38 -15.87
CA ARG A 302 -1.61 -6.01 -16.18
C ARG A 302 -2.37 -6.29 -14.89
N SER A 303 -3.70 -6.25 -14.95
CA SER A 303 -4.52 -6.60 -13.78
C SER A 303 -4.13 -7.96 -13.20
N MET A 304 -3.93 -8.01 -11.89
CA MET A 304 -3.63 -9.22 -11.13
C MET A 304 -4.79 -10.21 -11.16
N ARG A 305 -6.01 -9.76 -11.46
CA ARG A 305 -7.19 -10.62 -11.68
C ARG A 305 -7.03 -11.50 -12.94
N ASP A 306 -6.21 -11.04 -13.88
CA ASP A 306 -5.83 -11.76 -15.10
C ASP A 306 -4.49 -12.51 -14.97
N GLY A 307 -3.87 -12.50 -13.79
CA GLY A 307 -2.60 -13.16 -13.53
C GLY A 307 -1.37 -12.26 -13.44
N GLY A 308 -1.48 -10.95 -13.71
CA GLY A 308 -0.37 -9.98 -13.68
C GLY A 308 0.47 -9.97 -14.96
N SER A 309 1.50 -9.11 -14.99
CA SER A 309 2.41 -8.94 -16.15
C SER A 309 3.71 -9.74 -16.05
N GLY A 310 4.03 -10.25 -14.86
CA GLY A 310 5.25 -11.01 -14.58
C GLY A 310 5.17 -12.48 -14.99
N ASN A 311 6.14 -13.26 -14.52
CA ASN A 311 6.19 -14.70 -14.71
C ASN A 311 5.70 -15.43 -13.44
N PRO A 312 4.53 -16.11 -13.46
CA PRO A 312 4.02 -16.89 -12.33
C PRO A 312 4.99 -17.93 -11.75
N ALA A 313 5.94 -18.41 -12.55
CA ALA A 313 6.96 -19.38 -12.16
C ALA A 313 8.31 -18.74 -11.81
N ALA A 314 8.39 -17.40 -11.69
CA ALA A 314 9.63 -16.74 -11.28
C ALA A 314 10.07 -17.24 -9.90
N PRO A 315 11.38 -17.47 -9.69
CA PRO A 315 11.88 -17.86 -8.39
C PRO A 315 11.72 -16.71 -7.39
N VAL A 316 11.47 -17.07 -6.13
CA VAL A 316 11.51 -16.11 -5.02
C VAL A 316 12.92 -15.51 -4.93
N PRO A 317 13.09 -14.18 -4.77
CA PRO A 317 14.39 -13.57 -4.55
C PRO A 317 15.16 -14.21 -3.39
N ASN A 318 16.43 -14.52 -3.60
CA ASN A 318 17.28 -15.10 -2.57
C ASN A 318 17.80 -14.02 -1.62
N THR A 319 17.00 -13.69 -0.62
CA THR A 319 17.27 -12.63 0.38
C THR A 319 17.17 -13.19 1.80
N PRO A 320 18.06 -14.11 2.21
CA PRO A 320 17.99 -14.69 3.56
C PRO A 320 17.95 -13.60 4.62
N ALA A 321 17.11 -13.76 5.63
CA ALA A 321 17.02 -12.77 6.71
C ALA A 321 18.39 -12.60 7.36
N ILE A 322 18.77 -11.35 7.63
CA ILE A 322 20.08 -11.07 8.22
C ILE A 322 19.96 -11.24 9.73
N ASP A 323 20.56 -12.31 10.24
CA ASP A 323 20.85 -12.43 11.66
C ASP A 323 22.27 -11.91 11.92
N SER A 324 22.41 -11.05 12.92
CA SER A 324 23.73 -10.73 13.42
C SER A 324 24.17 -11.90 14.28
N SER A 325 25.21 -12.64 13.88
CA SER A 325 25.95 -13.54 14.79
C SER A 325 26.69 -12.77 15.91
N VAL A 326 26.21 -11.57 16.27
CA VAL A 326 26.71 -10.72 17.33
C VAL A 326 26.02 -11.14 18.62
N THR A 327 26.50 -12.24 19.20
CA THR A 327 26.43 -12.48 20.66
C THR A 327 27.48 -11.64 21.40
N GLY A 328 28.10 -10.66 20.75
CA GLY A 328 29.00 -9.71 21.37
C GLY A 328 28.20 -8.54 21.92
N SER A 329 28.08 -8.48 23.25
CA SER A 329 27.67 -7.29 24.01
C SER A 329 27.70 -6.02 23.18
N SER A 330 26.53 -5.46 22.88
CA SER A 330 26.43 -4.04 22.55
C SER A 330 26.94 -3.31 23.79
N SER A 331 28.24 -3.04 23.81
CA SER A 331 28.96 -2.48 24.94
C SER A 331 28.52 -1.03 25.13
N GLY A 332 27.39 -0.78 25.79
CA GLY A 332 26.96 0.50 26.38
C GLY A 332 26.78 1.72 25.45
N SER A 333 27.41 1.78 24.27
CA SER A 333 27.44 2.95 23.39
C SER A 333 26.34 2.92 22.33
N ALA A 334 25.93 1.72 21.86
CA ALA A 334 24.72 1.57 21.06
C ALA A 334 23.46 1.84 21.90
N GLU A 335 23.44 1.38 23.16
CA GLU A 335 22.37 1.73 24.12
C GLU A 335 22.41 3.20 24.53
N ALA A 336 23.58 3.84 24.65
CA ALA A 336 23.68 5.26 24.99
C ALA A 336 23.16 6.21 23.89
N LEU A 337 23.25 5.83 22.61
CA LEU A 337 22.57 6.52 21.51
C LEU A 337 21.03 6.36 21.58
N MET A 338 20.53 5.36 22.32
CA MET A 338 19.10 5.07 22.47
C MET A 338 18.42 5.76 23.67
N VAL A 339 19.15 6.40 24.58
CA VAL A 339 18.56 6.98 25.80
C VAL A 339 17.81 8.29 25.55
N ASN A 340 18.00 8.96 24.41
CA ASN A 340 17.38 10.29 24.19
C ASN A 340 16.09 10.32 23.36
N ASN A 341 15.84 9.40 22.40
CA ASN A 341 14.51 9.17 21.78
C ASN A 341 14.52 7.99 20.75
N PRO A 342 14.49 6.71 21.17
CA PRO A 342 14.78 5.57 20.29
C PRO A 342 13.70 5.26 19.23
N LEU A 343 12.59 6.02 19.22
CA LEU A 343 11.43 5.82 18.34
C LEU A 343 11.25 6.93 17.30
N CYS A 344 12.07 7.97 17.37
CA CYS A 344 11.96 9.15 16.53
C CYS A 344 13.19 9.26 15.62
N ILE A 345 13.10 8.64 14.45
CA ILE A 345 13.96 9.01 13.33
C ILE A 345 13.20 10.10 12.58
N LEU A 346 13.86 11.22 12.30
CA LEU A 346 13.30 12.27 11.46
C LEU A 346 13.69 11.95 10.01
N GLY A 347 12.71 11.82 9.12
CA GLY A 347 12.97 11.69 7.69
C GLY A 347 13.52 12.99 7.12
N THR A 348 14.78 12.99 6.70
CA THR A 348 15.24 13.90 5.66
C THR A 348 15.05 13.16 4.35
N GLY A 349 13.86 13.28 3.76
CA GLY A 349 13.33 12.39 2.71
C GLY A 349 14.39 11.72 1.84
N SER A 350 14.48 10.39 1.93
CA SER A 350 15.28 9.43 1.13
C SER A 350 16.47 10.01 0.34
N GLY A 351 17.28 10.84 1.03
CA GLY A 351 18.38 11.58 0.45
C GLY A 351 19.59 10.69 0.25
N SER A 352 19.97 10.50 -1.00
CA SER A 352 21.13 9.70 -1.42
C SER A 352 22.43 10.17 -0.74
N GLY A 353 22.94 9.38 0.20
CA GLY A 353 24.29 9.51 0.73
C GLY A 353 25.33 9.07 -0.32
N SER A 354 25.68 9.96 -1.25
CA SER A 354 26.86 9.77 -2.10
C SER A 354 28.13 10.01 -1.27
N ALA A 355 28.71 8.94 -0.73
CA ALA A 355 30.05 8.98 -0.14
C ALA A 355 31.10 9.18 -1.25
N SER A 356 31.43 10.44 -1.56
CA SER A 356 32.63 10.76 -2.32
C SER A 356 33.82 10.88 -1.36
N GLY A 357 34.61 9.82 -1.29
CA GLY A 357 35.93 9.85 -0.66
C GLY A 357 36.88 10.67 -1.52
N SER A 358 37.18 11.91 -1.09
CA SER A 358 38.32 12.67 -1.61
C SER A 358 39.51 12.45 -0.70
N THR A 359 40.41 11.55 -1.11
CA THR A 359 41.76 11.42 -0.58
C THR A 359 42.55 12.68 -0.90
N GLY A 360 43.14 13.28 0.14
CA GLY A 360 43.99 14.44 0.00
C GLY A 360 45.25 14.20 -0.84
N LYS A 361 45.71 15.30 -1.44
CA LYS A 361 47.12 15.62 -1.63
C LYS A 361 47.31 17.10 -1.35
#